data_AF-A0A259GWF6-F1
#
_entry.id   AF-A0A259GWF6-F1
#
_cell.length_a   1.000
_cell.length_b   1.000
_cell.length_c   1.000
_cell.angle_alpha   90.00
_cell.angle_beta   90.00
_cell.angle_gamma   90.00
#
_symmetry.space_group_name_H-M   'P 1'
#
loop_
_entity.id
_entity.type
_entity.pdbx_description
1 polymer ?
#
loop_
_entity_poly.entity_id
_entity_poly.type
_entity_poly.pdbx_seq_one_letter_code
_entity_poly.pdbx_strand_id
1 'polypeptide(L)'
;MTVAPFVVDIPQSAIDDLNWRIDMARWPEKETVDDWSQGAPLAALQDFVGCWRNEYDWYACQRMLNDWGMFETEIDGVMIRFLHVRSAHHEAKPLVLTHGWPGSILEFRHCIAPLTQPEAHGGTNADAFHVVIPCLPGYGFSGKPAVKGWGVEKIAQSWGELMRRLGYDRWFAQGGDWGAAVTTSIAVQQVEGCAGIHLNMPIAQPLPEDLAAPSPDEALALMKMQHYLDWDSGYSKQQATRPQTLGYGLVDSPVGLAGWLYEKMWAWTDNDGAPEDALSRGDMLDNLMLYWL
;
A
#
# COMPACT_ATOMS: atom_id res chain seq x y z
N MET A 1 10.70 20.16 15.30
CA MET A 1 9.59 19.30 15.74
C MET A 1 10.12 17.88 15.91
N THR A 2 9.61 17.15 16.90
CA THR A 2 10.17 15.87 17.35
C THR A 2 9.47 14.67 16.71
N VAL A 3 10.21 13.60 16.49
CA VAL A 3 9.66 12.25 16.23
C VAL A 3 9.28 11.64 17.57
N ALA A 4 8.08 11.08 17.68
CA ALA A 4 7.57 10.46 18.90
C ALA A 4 7.12 9.02 18.64
N PRO A 5 7.19 8.11 19.62
CA PRO A 5 6.58 6.78 19.50
C PRO A 5 5.07 6.86 19.27
N PHE A 6 4.55 5.96 18.43
CA PHE A 6 3.12 5.77 18.20
C PHE A 6 2.76 4.33 18.55
N VAL A 7 1.69 4.14 19.33
CA VAL A 7 1.17 2.82 19.69
C VAL A 7 -0.16 2.64 18.98
N VAL A 8 -0.30 1.57 18.21
CA VAL A 8 -1.56 1.16 17.62
C VAL A 8 -2.43 0.57 18.73
N ASP A 9 -3.55 1.23 19.02
CA ASP A 9 -4.51 0.82 20.04
C ASP A 9 -5.94 1.00 19.54
N ILE A 10 -6.47 -0.04 18.89
CA ILE A 10 -7.81 -0.03 18.33
C ILE A 10 -8.80 -0.56 19.38
N PRO A 11 -9.84 0.23 19.72
CA PRO A 11 -10.79 -0.18 20.75
C PRO A 11 -11.66 -1.35 20.27
N GLN A 12 -12.02 -2.25 21.19
CA GLN A 12 -12.92 -3.37 20.92
C GLN A 12 -14.24 -2.92 20.28
N SER A 13 -14.75 -1.73 20.64
CA SER A 13 -15.97 -1.19 20.04
C SER A 13 -15.88 -0.95 18.53
N ALA A 14 -14.69 -0.69 17.98
CA ALA A 14 -14.52 -0.57 16.53
C ALA A 14 -14.60 -1.93 15.83
N ILE A 15 -14.09 -2.98 16.48
CA ILE A 15 -14.19 -4.36 16.00
C ILE A 15 -15.64 -4.87 16.12
N ASP A 16 -16.33 -4.51 17.20
CA ASP A 16 -17.74 -4.86 17.38
C ASP A 16 -18.64 -4.18 16.33
N ASP A 17 -18.40 -2.89 16.03
CA ASP A 17 -19.10 -2.17 14.95
C ASP A 17 -18.85 -2.81 13.58
N LEU A 18 -17.60 -3.14 13.27
CA LEU A 18 -17.22 -3.87 12.05
C LEU A 18 -18.02 -5.18 11.93
N ASN A 19 -17.97 -6.01 12.95
CA ASN A 19 -18.62 -7.32 12.95
C ASN A 19 -20.13 -7.19 12.78
N TRP A 20 -20.75 -6.22 13.46
CA TRP A 20 -22.18 -5.94 13.31
C TRP A 20 -22.53 -5.52 11.88
N ARG A 21 -21.72 -4.69 11.22
CA ARG A 21 -21.94 -4.27 9.83
C ARG A 21 -21.77 -5.41 8.83
N ILE A 22 -20.83 -6.31 9.06
CA ILE A 22 -20.69 -7.53 8.24
C ILE A 22 -21.93 -8.41 8.39
N ASP A 23 -22.40 -8.63 9.63
CA ASP A 23 -23.58 -9.46 9.91
C ASP A 23 -24.88 -8.88 9.27
N MET A 24 -24.93 -7.55 9.13
CA MET A 24 -26.06 -6.83 8.53
C MET A 24 -25.90 -6.54 7.02
N ALA A 25 -24.85 -7.07 6.39
CA ALA A 25 -24.55 -6.76 5.00
C ALA A 25 -25.68 -7.19 4.05
N ARG A 26 -26.10 -6.26 3.19
CA ARG A 26 -27.01 -6.55 2.08
C ARG A 26 -26.20 -6.85 0.82
N TRP A 27 -26.18 -8.12 0.43
CA TRP A 27 -25.50 -8.60 -0.76
C TRP A 27 -26.25 -8.24 -2.06
N PRO A 28 -25.54 -7.97 -3.17
CA PRO A 28 -26.15 -7.82 -4.48
C PRO A 28 -26.58 -9.18 -5.06
N GLU A 29 -27.32 -9.17 -6.16
CA GLU A 29 -27.58 -10.35 -6.97
C GLU A 29 -26.27 -10.93 -7.55
N LYS A 30 -26.28 -12.22 -7.87
CA LYS A 30 -25.15 -12.90 -8.51
C LYS A 30 -24.84 -12.27 -9.88
N GLU A 31 -23.56 -12.11 -10.17
CA GLU A 31 -23.01 -11.77 -11.48
C GLU A 31 -23.55 -12.66 -12.62
N THR A 32 -23.53 -12.14 -13.85
CA THR A 32 -24.07 -12.85 -15.04
C THR A 32 -23.03 -13.69 -15.78
N VAL A 33 -21.81 -13.74 -15.25
CA VAL A 33 -20.65 -14.42 -15.84
C VAL A 33 -20.15 -15.50 -14.89
N ASP A 34 -19.41 -16.47 -15.41
CA ASP A 34 -18.81 -17.55 -14.60
C ASP A 34 -17.31 -17.30 -14.34
N ASP A 35 -16.84 -16.07 -14.58
CA ASP A 35 -15.46 -15.61 -14.40
C ASP A 35 -15.42 -14.25 -13.66
N TRP A 36 -14.23 -13.65 -13.57
CA TRP A 36 -13.99 -12.37 -12.88
C TRP A 36 -14.17 -11.13 -13.77
N SER A 37 -14.67 -11.28 -15.01
CA SER A 37 -14.78 -10.16 -15.96
C SER A 37 -15.74 -9.04 -15.52
N GLN A 38 -16.57 -9.29 -14.51
CA GLN A 38 -17.44 -8.31 -13.86
C GLN A 38 -17.00 -7.93 -12.43
N GLY A 39 -15.76 -8.26 -12.05
CA GLY A 39 -15.21 -8.03 -10.71
C GLY A 39 -15.28 -9.27 -9.82
N ALA A 40 -15.17 -9.07 -8.50
CA ALA A 40 -15.16 -10.16 -7.53
C ALA A 40 -16.46 -10.98 -7.57
N PRO A 41 -16.41 -12.30 -7.86
CA PRO A 41 -17.59 -13.16 -7.84
C PRO A 41 -18.24 -13.17 -6.47
N LEU A 42 -19.59 -13.17 -6.43
CA LEU A 42 -20.35 -13.08 -5.18
C LEU A 42 -19.93 -14.17 -4.17
N ALA A 43 -19.77 -15.41 -4.65
CA ALA A 43 -19.41 -16.54 -3.80
C ALA A 43 -18.00 -16.40 -3.20
N ALA A 44 -17.03 -15.92 -3.98
CA ALA A 44 -15.66 -15.71 -3.52
C ALA A 44 -15.59 -14.60 -2.46
N LEU A 45 -16.27 -13.49 -2.70
CA LEU A 45 -16.30 -12.38 -1.73
C LEU A 45 -17.06 -12.76 -0.44
N GLN A 46 -18.15 -13.53 -0.54
CA GLN A 46 -18.87 -14.06 0.63
C GLN A 46 -17.99 -14.98 1.48
N ASP A 47 -17.19 -15.84 0.84
CA ASP A 47 -16.25 -16.71 1.54
C ASP A 47 -15.13 -15.92 2.22
N PHE A 48 -14.53 -14.95 1.52
CA PHE A 48 -13.50 -14.07 2.06
C PHE A 48 -14.00 -13.24 3.26
N VAL A 49 -15.18 -12.63 3.14
CA VAL A 49 -15.85 -11.89 4.24
C VAL A 49 -16.27 -12.84 5.36
N GLY A 50 -16.66 -14.07 5.05
CA GLY A 50 -16.96 -15.11 6.04
C GLY A 50 -15.75 -15.43 6.91
N CYS A 51 -14.57 -15.57 6.31
CA CYS A 51 -13.31 -15.74 7.04
C CYS A 51 -12.99 -14.50 7.89
N TRP A 52 -13.14 -13.30 7.32
CA TRP A 52 -12.96 -12.04 8.04
C TRP A 52 -13.81 -11.95 9.31
N ARG A 53 -15.09 -12.36 9.21
CA ARG A 53 -16.04 -12.27 10.31
C ARG A 53 -15.81 -13.30 11.41
N ASN A 54 -15.38 -14.50 11.06
CA ASN A 54 -15.45 -15.66 11.95
C ASN A 54 -14.09 -16.16 12.45
N GLU A 55 -13.01 -15.88 11.72
CA GLU A 55 -11.69 -16.49 11.97
C GLU A 55 -10.57 -15.47 12.19
N TYR A 56 -10.74 -14.25 11.70
CA TYR A 56 -9.67 -13.25 11.69
C TYR A 56 -9.45 -12.56 13.06
N ASP A 57 -8.18 -12.47 13.49
CA ASP A 57 -7.75 -11.76 14.72
C ASP A 57 -6.98 -10.47 14.38
N TRP A 58 -7.67 -9.32 14.39
CA TRP A 58 -7.03 -8.01 14.22
C TRP A 58 -5.93 -7.76 15.26
N TYR A 59 -6.11 -8.23 16.48
CA TYR A 59 -5.17 -7.93 17.56
C TYR A 59 -3.82 -8.62 17.35
N ALA A 60 -3.74 -9.68 16.54
CA ALA A 60 -2.47 -10.23 16.09
C ALA A 60 -1.69 -9.22 15.21
N CYS A 61 -2.35 -8.62 14.22
CA CYS A 61 -1.75 -7.58 13.38
C CYS A 61 -1.36 -6.35 14.21
N GLN A 62 -2.23 -5.90 15.12
CA GLN A 62 -1.92 -4.78 16.02
C GLN A 62 -0.66 -5.03 16.87
N ARG A 63 -0.53 -6.23 17.46
CA ARG A 63 0.67 -6.60 18.22
C ARG A 63 1.91 -6.58 17.35
N MET A 64 1.85 -7.19 16.16
CA MET A 64 2.95 -7.21 15.19
C MET A 64 3.42 -5.79 14.82
N LEU A 65 2.49 -4.87 14.52
CA LEU A 65 2.81 -3.47 14.19
C LEU A 65 3.50 -2.75 15.36
N ASN A 66 3.01 -2.98 16.59
CA ASN A 66 3.62 -2.41 17.79
C ASN A 66 5.01 -3.00 18.09
N ASP A 67 5.20 -4.30 17.85
CA ASP A 67 6.49 -4.99 18.04
C ASP A 67 7.56 -4.51 17.06
N TRP A 68 7.18 -4.16 15.82
CA TRP A 68 8.11 -3.53 14.86
C TRP A 68 8.50 -2.10 15.23
N GLY A 69 7.68 -1.41 16.03
CA GLY A 69 7.91 -0.05 16.46
C GLY A 69 7.41 0.99 15.45
N MET A 70 6.28 1.62 15.79
CA MET A 70 5.73 2.75 15.05
C MET A 70 6.08 4.09 15.69
N PHE A 71 6.15 5.10 14.85
CA PHE A 71 6.44 6.48 15.22
C PHE A 71 5.50 7.43 14.49
N GLU A 72 5.41 8.65 15.01
CA GLU A 72 4.68 9.73 14.39
C GLU A 72 5.45 11.06 14.42
N THR A 73 5.20 11.90 13.43
CA THR A 73 5.68 13.28 13.39
C THR A 73 4.80 14.12 12.48
N GLU A 74 4.60 15.40 12.82
CA GLU A 74 3.80 16.30 11.98
C GLU A 74 4.65 16.95 10.89
N ILE A 75 4.26 16.79 9.62
CA ILE A 75 4.89 17.43 8.47
C ILE A 75 3.80 18.21 7.72
N ASP A 76 4.00 19.52 7.56
CA ASP A 76 3.06 20.43 6.89
C ASP A 76 1.60 20.31 7.38
N GLY A 77 1.41 20.14 8.69
CA GLY A 77 0.10 20.04 9.33
C GLY A 77 -0.58 18.68 9.18
N VAL A 78 0.10 17.65 8.65
CA VAL A 78 -0.39 16.27 8.62
C VAL A 78 0.48 15.40 9.52
N MET A 79 -0.16 14.65 10.42
CA MET A 79 0.52 13.66 11.24
C MET A 79 0.94 12.47 10.38
N ILE A 80 2.23 12.33 10.12
CA ILE A 80 2.78 11.19 9.39
C ILE A 80 3.08 10.08 10.38
N ARG A 81 2.52 8.89 10.16
CA ARG A 81 2.78 7.70 10.96
C ARG A 81 3.54 6.67 10.14
N PHE A 82 4.54 6.04 10.74
CA PHE A 82 5.50 5.21 10.01
C PHE A 82 6.12 4.15 10.90
N LEU A 83 6.54 3.04 10.29
CA LEU A 83 7.45 2.09 10.93
C LEU A 83 8.88 2.59 10.78
N HIS A 84 9.70 2.41 11.82
CA HIS A 84 11.13 2.64 11.75
C HIS A 84 11.89 1.47 12.38
N VAL A 85 12.24 0.50 11.54
CA VAL A 85 12.91 -0.72 11.99
C VAL A 85 14.40 -0.60 11.70
N ARG A 86 15.20 -0.51 12.76
CA ARG A 86 16.65 -0.37 12.65
C ARG A 86 17.32 -1.75 12.59
N SER A 87 18.16 -1.97 11.58
CA SER A 87 19.18 -3.01 11.63
C SER A 87 20.09 -2.89 12.87
N ALA A 88 20.61 -4.03 13.33
CA ALA A 88 21.66 -4.08 14.35
C ALA A 88 23.03 -3.60 13.83
N HIS A 89 23.23 -3.53 12.50
CA HIS A 89 24.45 -3.01 11.90
C HIS A 89 24.40 -1.49 11.82
N HIS A 90 25.37 -0.82 12.43
CA HIS A 90 25.47 0.65 12.45
C HIS A 90 25.63 1.26 11.04
N GLU A 91 26.29 0.54 10.14
CA GLU A 91 26.54 0.97 8.75
C GLU A 91 25.40 0.60 7.79
N ALA A 92 24.26 0.13 8.30
CA ALA A 92 23.13 -0.24 7.46
C ALA A 92 22.60 0.99 6.70
N LYS A 93 22.28 0.79 5.42
CA LYS A 93 21.82 1.87 4.53
C LYS A 93 20.40 2.32 4.93
N PRO A 94 20.13 3.62 5.15
CA PRO A 94 18.77 4.08 5.37
C PRO A 94 17.93 3.99 4.09
N LEU A 95 16.76 3.37 4.18
CA LEU A 95 15.87 3.12 3.05
C LEU A 95 14.42 3.49 3.41
N VAL A 96 13.83 4.40 2.66
CA VAL A 96 12.39 4.68 2.73
C VAL A 96 11.63 3.78 1.75
N LEU A 97 10.64 3.03 2.25
CA LEU A 97 9.78 2.14 1.47
C LEU A 97 8.39 2.76 1.39
N THR A 98 7.95 3.18 0.20
CA THR A 98 6.65 3.82 0.00
C THR A 98 5.67 2.87 -0.66
N HIS A 99 4.55 2.58 0.00
CA HIS A 99 3.46 1.76 -0.54
C HIS A 99 2.61 2.54 -1.57
N GLY A 100 1.62 1.86 -2.16
CA GLY A 100 0.64 2.46 -3.06
C GLY A 100 -0.81 2.24 -2.64
N TRP A 101 -1.69 2.14 -3.62
CA TRP A 101 -3.11 1.83 -3.50
C TRP A 101 -3.44 0.58 -4.34
N PRO A 102 -4.27 -0.38 -3.87
CA PRO A 102 -4.96 -0.43 -2.57
C PRO A 102 -4.08 -1.01 -1.44
N GLY A 103 -2.79 -0.69 -1.49
CA GLY A 103 -1.77 -1.17 -0.60
C GLY A 103 -1.62 -0.42 0.74
N SER A 104 -0.66 -0.84 1.55
CA SER A 104 -0.31 -0.23 2.83
C SER A 104 1.11 -0.59 3.28
N ILE A 105 1.54 -0.06 4.43
CA ILE A 105 2.84 -0.41 5.05
C ILE A 105 3.02 -1.91 5.30
N LEU A 106 1.92 -2.67 5.34
CA LEU A 106 1.92 -4.10 5.61
C LEU A 106 2.39 -4.96 4.43
N GLU A 107 2.43 -4.42 3.20
CA GLU A 107 2.98 -5.12 2.04
C GLU A 107 4.46 -5.48 2.22
N PHE A 108 5.18 -4.67 2.99
CA PHE A 108 6.62 -4.84 3.20
C PHE A 108 6.96 -5.84 4.31
N ARG A 109 5.97 -6.44 4.99
CA ARG A 109 6.16 -7.30 6.17
C ARG A 109 7.22 -8.38 5.99
N HIS A 110 7.21 -9.03 4.83
CA HIS A 110 8.11 -10.14 4.50
C HIS A 110 9.50 -9.65 4.06
N CYS A 111 9.67 -8.36 3.81
CA CYS A 111 10.94 -7.73 3.45
C CYS A 111 11.67 -7.11 4.66
N ILE A 112 10.97 -6.77 5.74
CA ILE A 112 11.56 -6.07 6.90
C ILE A 112 12.73 -6.86 7.49
N ALA A 113 12.53 -8.14 7.83
CA ALA A 113 13.57 -8.95 8.45
C ALA A 113 14.75 -9.23 7.50
N PRO A 114 14.56 -9.67 6.24
CA PRO A 114 15.65 -9.81 5.28
C PRO A 114 16.46 -8.52 5.04
N LEU A 115 15.81 -7.36 5.01
CA LEU A 115 16.50 -6.08 4.81
C LEU A 115 17.26 -5.61 6.06
N THR A 116 16.71 -5.83 7.25
CA THR A 116 17.32 -5.34 8.50
C THR A 116 18.31 -6.33 9.12
N GLN A 117 18.19 -7.62 8.82
CA GLN A 117 18.98 -8.73 9.40
C GLN A 117 19.45 -9.71 8.31
N PRO A 118 20.14 -9.25 7.25
CA PRO A 118 20.41 -10.06 6.05
C PRO A 118 21.18 -11.36 6.31
N GLU A 119 22.06 -11.42 7.32
CA GLU A 119 22.83 -12.63 7.65
C GLU A 119 21.93 -13.82 8.02
N ALA A 120 20.77 -13.57 8.65
CA ALA A 120 19.79 -14.61 8.98
C ALA A 120 18.99 -15.09 7.75
N HIS A 121 19.14 -14.41 6.62
CA HIS A 121 18.36 -14.60 5.39
C HIS A 121 19.25 -14.81 4.15
N GLY A 122 20.52 -15.20 4.33
CA GLY A 122 21.45 -15.56 3.25
C GLY A 122 22.17 -14.38 2.59
N GLY A 123 22.01 -13.16 3.10
CA GLY A 123 22.79 -11.99 2.72
C GLY A 123 23.99 -11.73 3.63
N THR A 124 24.59 -10.55 3.50
CA THR A 124 25.75 -10.11 4.30
C THR A 124 25.48 -8.79 5.00
N ASN A 125 26.34 -8.39 5.94
CA ASN A 125 26.24 -7.10 6.64
C ASN A 125 26.25 -5.88 5.70
N ALA A 126 26.89 -6.00 4.54
CA ALA A 126 26.90 -4.94 3.52
C ALA A 126 25.53 -4.74 2.85
N ASP A 127 24.65 -5.75 2.95
CA ASP A 127 23.30 -5.72 2.38
C ASP A 127 22.28 -5.14 3.36
N ALA A 128 22.68 -4.82 4.59
CA ALA A 128 21.76 -4.37 5.63
C ALA A 128 21.19 -2.96 5.37
N PHE A 129 19.94 -2.77 5.77
CA PHE A 129 19.21 -1.52 5.72
C PHE A 129 18.58 -1.16 7.07
N HIS A 130 18.53 0.13 7.39
CA HIS A 130 17.50 0.66 8.29
C HIS A 130 16.28 0.99 7.43
N VAL A 131 15.10 0.46 7.78
CA VAL A 131 13.90 0.66 6.96
C VAL A 131 12.94 1.65 7.62
N VAL A 132 12.47 2.61 6.83
CA VAL A 132 11.46 3.61 7.20
C VAL A 132 10.27 3.39 6.29
N ILE A 133 9.10 3.05 6.84
CA ILE A 133 7.94 2.64 6.05
C ILE A 133 6.75 3.52 6.45
N PRO A 134 6.60 4.69 5.81
CA PRO A 134 5.54 5.62 6.15
C PRO A 134 4.21 5.26 5.50
N CYS A 135 3.14 5.43 6.27
CA CYS A 135 1.79 5.50 5.71
C CYS A 135 1.69 6.79 4.89
N LEU A 136 1.24 6.70 3.63
CA LEU A 136 0.97 7.86 2.79
C LEU A 136 0.01 8.86 3.50
N PRO A 137 0.13 10.17 3.28
CA PRO A 137 -0.84 11.14 3.79
C PRO A 137 -2.27 10.79 3.35
N GLY A 138 -3.17 10.60 4.33
CA GLY A 138 -4.54 10.13 4.10
C GLY A 138 -4.73 8.62 4.06
N TYR A 139 -3.69 7.81 4.29
CA TYR A 139 -3.74 6.35 4.27
C TYR A 139 -3.40 5.75 5.64
N GLY A 140 -4.03 4.61 5.93
CA GLY A 140 -3.83 3.84 7.17
C GLY A 140 -3.84 4.76 8.39
N PHE A 141 -2.79 4.65 9.21
CA PHE A 141 -2.68 5.47 10.41
C PHE A 141 -2.20 6.91 10.16
N SER A 142 -1.75 7.31 8.97
CA SER A 142 -1.39 8.72 8.75
C SER A 142 -2.62 9.63 8.79
N GLY A 143 -2.41 10.87 9.22
CA GLY A 143 -3.45 11.89 9.28
C GLY A 143 -4.08 12.15 7.91
N LYS A 144 -5.36 12.50 7.92
CA LYS A 144 -6.13 12.86 6.72
C LYS A 144 -5.93 14.34 6.42
N PRO A 145 -5.43 14.74 5.22
CA PRO A 145 -5.26 16.14 4.89
C PRO A 145 -6.55 16.95 4.98
N ALA A 146 -6.51 18.09 5.67
CA ALA A 146 -7.65 19.02 5.78
C ALA A 146 -7.75 20.01 4.60
N VAL A 147 -6.74 20.05 3.73
CA VAL A 147 -6.65 20.96 2.58
C VAL A 147 -6.16 20.20 1.34
N LYS A 148 -6.50 20.72 0.16
CA LYS A 148 -5.99 20.21 -1.13
C LYS A 148 -4.47 20.42 -1.23
N GLY A 149 -3.84 19.73 -2.18
CA GLY A 149 -2.43 19.94 -2.54
C GLY A 149 -1.45 18.86 -2.03
N TRP A 150 -1.95 17.79 -1.43
CA TRP A 150 -1.15 16.59 -1.13
C TRP A 150 -1.03 15.70 -2.37
N GLY A 151 -0.27 16.20 -3.35
CA GLY A 151 0.14 15.46 -4.55
C GLY A 151 1.49 14.77 -4.38
N VAL A 152 1.88 14.01 -5.40
CA VAL A 152 3.12 13.21 -5.46
C VAL A 152 4.35 14.04 -5.08
N GLU A 153 4.46 15.25 -5.62
CA GLU A 153 5.62 16.12 -5.43
C GLU A 153 5.76 16.58 -3.98
N LYS A 154 4.64 16.90 -3.34
CA LYS A 154 4.62 17.31 -1.92
C LYS A 154 4.97 16.15 -0.99
N ILE A 155 4.49 14.95 -1.31
CA ILE A 155 4.79 13.75 -0.53
C ILE A 155 6.30 13.43 -0.63
N ALA A 156 6.90 13.55 -1.82
CA ALA A 156 8.34 13.37 -2.01
C ALA A 156 9.18 14.33 -1.14
N GLN A 157 8.82 15.61 -1.07
CA GLN A 157 9.47 16.57 -0.17
C GLN A 157 9.26 16.23 1.32
N SER A 158 8.07 15.73 1.66
CA SER A 158 7.75 15.29 3.02
C SER A 158 8.61 14.09 3.46
N TRP A 159 8.96 13.18 2.55
CA TRP A 159 9.91 12.11 2.81
C TRP A 159 11.34 12.61 3.03
N GLY A 160 11.78 13.64 2.29
CA GLY A 160 13.04 14.32 2.60
C GLY A 160 13.08 14.88 4.02
N GLU A 161 12.03 15.59 4.43
CA GLU A 161 11.91 16.12 5.79
C GLU A 161 11.83 15.01 6.85
N LEU A 162 11.11 13.92 6.57
CA LEU A 162 11.04 12.75 7.46
C LEU A 162 12.44 12.13 7.67
N MET A 163 13.16 11.86 6.59
CA MET A 163 14.50 11.26 6.66
C MET A 163 15.50 12.19 7.36
N ARG A 164 15.42 13.50 7.11
CA ARG A 164 16.22 14.52 7.82
C ARG A 164 15.94 14.54 9.33
N ARG A 165 14.67 14.43 9.74
CA ARG A 165 14.29 14.37 11.18
C ARG A 165 14.78 13.10 11.87
N LEU A 166 14.90 12.00 11.13
CA LEU A 166 15.47 10.74 11.61
C LEU A 166 17.01 10.75 11.63
N GLY A 167 17.65 11.83 11.15
CA GLY A 167 19.11 12.00 11.14
C GLY A 167 19.80 11.28 9.99
N TYR A 168 19.07 10.96 8.91
CA TYR A 168 19.63 10.33 7.72
C TYR A 168 20.03 11.37 6.68
N ASP A 169 21.31 11.75 6.69
CA ASP A 169 21.88 12.69 5.70
C ASP A 169 22.15 12.05 4.34
N ARG A 170 22.21 10.72 4.29
CA ARG A 170 22.32 9.92 3.07
C ARG A 170 21.38 8.73 3.15
N TRP A 171 20.45 8.63 2.21
CA TRP A 171 19.40 7.62 2.23
C TRP A 171 18.98 7.19 0.81
N PHE A 172 18.22 6.11 0.71
CA PHE A 172 17.71 5.56 -0.54
C PHE A 172 16.19 5.49 -0.50
N ALA A 173 15.55 5.49 -1.66
CA ALA A 173 14.09 5.41 -1.77
C ALA A 173 13.66 4.22 -2.62
N GLN A 174 12.59 3.55 -2.22
CA GLN A 174 11.97 2.49 -3.00
C GLN A 174 10.45 2.62 -2.99
N GLY A 175 9.82 2.29 -4.13
CA GLY A 175 8.37 2.16 -4.20
C GLY A 175 7.85 1.51 -5.48
N GLY A 176 6.62 1.00 -5.37
CA GLY A 176 5.73 0.56 -6.45
C GLY A 176 4.45 1.43 -6.47
N ASP A 177 3.62 1.34 -7.50
CA ASP A 177 2.35 2.09 -7.59
C ASP A 177 2.51 3.61 -7.27
N TRP A 178 1.71 4.23 -6.40
CA TRP A 178 1.92 5.61 -5.95
C TRP A 178 3.29 5.83 -5.32
N GLY A 179 3.81 4.83 -4.62
CA GLY A 179 5.18 4.82 -4.11
C GLY A 179 6.23 4.93 -5.20
N ALA A 180 6.00 4.36 -6.39
CA ALA A 180 6.88 4.54 -7.54
C ALA A 180 6.81 5.97 -8.08
N ALA A 181 5.61 6.56 -8.14
CA ALA A 181 5.45 7.96 -8.53
C ALA A 181 6.15 8.91 -7.54
N VAL A 182 5.97 8.70 -6.23
CA VAL A 182 6.62 9.48 -5.18
C VAL A 182 8.14 9.31 -5.24
N THR A 183 8.63 8.08 -5.37
CA THR A 183 10.07 7.77 -5.47
C THR A 183 10.70 8.36 -6.72
N THR A 184 9.99 8.35 -7.85
CA THR A 184 10.43 9.05 -9.07
C THR A 184 10.51 10.55 -8.84
N SER A 185 9.51 11.11 -8.17
CA SER A 185 9.46 12.54 -7.86
C SER A 185 10.58 12.98 -6.90
N ILE A 186 10.99 12.12 -5.96
CA ILE A 186 12.18 12.33 -5.11
C ILE A 186 13.42 12.56 -5.97
N ALA A 187 13.64 11.71 -6.99
CA ALA A 187 14.78 11.84 -7.89
C ALA A 187 14.68 13.07 -8.80
N VAL A 188 13.51 13.32 -9.40
CA VAL A 188 13.29 14.49 -10.28
C VAL A 188 13.49 15.80 -9.54
N GLN A 189 13.02 15.89 -8.30
CA GLN A 189 13.18 17.08 -7.47
C GLN A 189 14.56 17.18 -6.79
N GLN A 190 15.41 16.15 -6.93
CA GLN A 190 16.72 16.06 -6.26
C GLN A 190 16.60 16.30 -4.75
N VAL A 191 15.62 15.63 -4.11
CA VAL A 191 15.38 15.79 -2.67
C VAL A 191 16.68 15.50 -1.90
N GLU A 192 17.06 16.43 -1.02
CA GLU A 192 18.33 16.44 -0.33
C GLU A 192 18.57 15.13 0.46
N GLY A 193 19.80 14.61 0.36
CA GLY A 193 20.23 13.37 1.01
C GLY A 193 19.85 12.07 0.28
N CYS A 194 18.92 12.10 -0.70
CA CYS A 194 18.60 10.89 -1.48
C CYS A 194 19.76 10.53 -2.42
N ALA A 195 20.41 9.40 -2.16
CA ALA A 195 21.57 8.90 -2.91
C ALA A 195 21.19 7.97 -4.08
N GLY A 196 19.97 7.45 -4.12
CA GLY A 196 19.52 6.57 -5.19
C GLY A 196 18.09 6.09 -4.98
N ILE A 197 17.47 5.67 -6.08
CA ILE A 197 16.10 5.15 -6.08
C ILE A 197 16.04 3.74 -6.65
N HIS A 198 15.03 2.98 -6.23
CA HIS A 198 14.66 1.69 -6.80
C HIS A 198 13.16 1.64 -7.06
N LEU A 199 12.75 1.22 -8.26
CA LEU A 199 11.35 1.14 -8.67
C LEU A 199 11.03 -0.30 -9.08
N ASN A 200 9.96 -0.88 -8.53
CA ASN A 200 9.41 -2.16 -9.01
C ASN A 200 8.16 -1.99 -9.89
N MET A 201 7.76 -0.75 -10.16
CA MET A 201 6.71 -0.40 -11.12
C MET A 201 7.11 0.90 -11.86
N PRO A 202 8.19 0.89 -12.67
CA PRO A 202 8.56 2.07 -13.44
C PRO A 202 7.48 2.39 -14.48
N ILE A 203 6.96 3.62 -14.45
CA ILE A 203 5.96 4.08 -15.42
C ILE A 203 6.68 4.86 -16.52
N ALA A 204 6.61 4.34 -17.75
CA ALA A 204 7.11 5.00 -18.96
C ALA A 204 6.02 4.98 -20.04
N GLN A 205 5.85 6.10 -20.74
CA GLN A 205 4.97 6.19 -21.89
C GLN A 205 5.76 5.85 -23.17
N PRO A 206 5.18 5.10 -24.12
CA PRO A 206 5.83 4.83 -25.39
C PRO A 206 6.01 6.12 -26.19
N LEU A 207 7.16 6.24 -26.85
CA LEU A 207 7.43 7.29 -27.82
C LEU A 207 6.75 6.95 -29.16
N PRO A 208 6.51 7.94 -30.06
CA PRO A 208 5.95 7.68 -31.37
C PRO A 208 6.69 6.60 -32.19
N GLU A 209 8.01 6.54 -32.06
CA GLU A 209 8.87 5.53 -32.68
C GLU A 209 8.61 4.10 -32.15
N ASP A 210 8.34 3.95 -30.84
CA ASP A 210 8.07 2.66 -30.21
C ASP A 210 6.75 2.06 -30.73
N LEU A 211 5.81 2.91 -31.16
CA LEU A 211 4.53 2.50 -31.72
C LEU A 211 4.61 2.10 -33.20
N ALA A 212 5.66 2.51 -33.92
CA ALA A 212 5.77 2.29 -35.35
C ALA A 212 6.15 0.84 -35.70
N ALA A 213 6.98 0.20 -34.88
CA ALA A 213 7.43 -1.18 -35.06
C ALA A 213 7.86 -1.82 -33.72
N PRO A 214 6.92 -2.09 -32.81
CA PRO A 214 7.25 -2.65 -31.49
C PRO A 214 7.85 -4.04 -31.62
N SER A 215 8.89 -4.32 -30.83
CA SER A 215 9.35 -5.67 -30.55
C SER A 215 8.24 -6.52 -29.90
N PRO A 216 8.36 -7.86 -29.86
CA PRO A 216 7.37 -8.71 -29.21
C PRO A 216 7.09 -8.33 -27.75
N ASP A 217 8.12 -7.97 -26.99
CA ASP A 217 7.98 -7.58 -25.58
C ASP A 217 7.29 -6.22 -25.44
N GLU A 218 7.62 -5.25 -26.31
CA GLU A 218 6.94 -3.95 -26.35
C GLU A 218 5.47 -4.09 -26.78
N ALA A 219 5.17 -4.96 -27.75
CA ALA A 219 3.80 -5.25 -28.18
C ALA A 219 2.97 -5.86 -27.02
N LEU A 220 3.58 -6.75 -26.23
CA LEU A 220 2.93 -7.30 -25.03
C LEU A 220 2.70 -6.21 -23.97
N ALA A 221 3.66 -5.33 -23.74
CA ALA A 221 3.51 -4.21 -22.82
C ALA A 221 2.39 -3.25 -23.24
N LEU A 222 2.33 -2.90 -24.54
CA LEU A 222 1.25 -2.08 -25.10
C LEU A 222 -0.11 -2.75 -24.97
N MET A 223 -0.20 -4.07 -25.20
CA MET A 223 -1.44 -4.83 -25.00
C MET A 223 -1.90 -4.78 -23.54
N LYS A 224 -0.99 -4.98 -22.58
CA LYS A 224 -1.30 -4.89 -21.14
C LYS A 224 -1.72 -3.48 -20.73
N MET A 225 -1.06 -2.44 -21.28
CA MET A 225 -1.43 -1.05 -21.06
C MET A 225 -2.85 -0.76 -21.58
N GLN A 226 -3.18 -1.23 -22.79
CA GLN A 226 -4.51 -1.08 -23.35
C GLN A 226 -5.57 -1.82 -22.51
N HIS A 227 -5.27 -3.04 -22.06
CA HIS A 227 -6.15 -3.80 -21.16
C HIS A 227 -6.45 -3.02 -19.88
N TYR A 228 -5.43 -2.42 -19.25
CA TYR A 228 -5.62 -1.59 -18.06
C TYR A 228 -6.54 -0.39 -18.34
N LEU A 229 -6.35 0.29 -19.47
CA LEU A 229 -7.19 1.43 -19.85
C LEU A 229 -8.66 1.02 -20.03
N ASP A 230 -8.90 -0.10 -20.69
CA ASP A 230 -10.24 -0.57 -21.02
C ASP A 230 -11.00 -1.15 -19.82
N TRP A 231 -10.30 -1.88 -18.94
CA TRP A 231 -10.95 -2.71 -17.90
C TRP A 231 -10.57 -2.34 -16.47
N ASP A 232 -9.30 -2.08 -16.18
CA ASP A 232 -8.85 -1.92 -14.79
C ASP A 232 -8.92 -0.48 -14.26
N SER A 233 -8.93 0.52 -15.15
CA SER A 233 -8.76 1.94 -14.77
C SER A 233 -10.01 2.59 -14.16
N GLY A 234 -11.14 1.86 -14.07
CA GLY A 234 -12.41 2.36 -13.55
C GLY A 234 -12.31 2.92 -12.13
N TYR A 235 -11.61 2.21 -11.23
CA TYR A 235 -11.37 2.66 -9.86
C TYR A 235 -10.64 4.03 -9.86
N SER A 236 -9.62 4.16 -10.71
CA SER A 236 -8.73 5.32 -10.77
C SER A 236 -9.51 6.53 -11.25
N LYS A 237 -10.33 6.36 -12.29
CA LYS A 237 -11.19 7.43 -12.79
C LYS A 237 -12.17 7.93 -11.73
N GLN A 238 -12.79 7.03 -10.98
CA GLN A 238 -13.73 7.39 -9.91
C GLN A 238 -13.01 8.12 -8.76
N GLN A 239 -11.88 7.60 -8.29
CA GLN A 239 -11.09 8.20 -7.21
C GLN A 239 -10.47 9.55 -7.60
N ALA A 240 -10.00 9.71 -8.85
CA ALA A 240 -9.40 10.95 -9.33
C ALA A 240 -10.40 12.10 -9.51
N THR A 241 -11.71 11.79 -9.66
CA THR A 241 -12.72 12.81 -10.00
C THR A 241 -13.75 13.05 -8.91
N ARG A 242 -14.23 12.01 -8.22
CA ARG A 242 -15.28 12.08 -7.20
C ARG A 242 -14.94 11.23 -5.95
N PRO A 243 -13.75 11.42 -5.34
CA PRO A 243 -13.31 10.58 -4.22
C PRO A 243 -14.25 10.67 -3.02
N GLN A 244 -14.78 11.87 -2.72
CA GLN A 244 -15.73 12.06 -1.61
C GLN A 244 -17.02 11.25 -1.81
N THR A 245 -17.52 11.17 -3.04
CA THR A 245 -18.74 10.41 -3.37
C THR A 245 -18.53 8.91 -3.18
N LEU A 246 -17.41 8.38 -3.68
CA LEU A 246 -17.04 6.97 -3.48
C LEU A 246 -16.85 6.67 -1.98
N GLY A 247 -16.17 7.56 -1.27
CA GLY A 247 -15.81 7.40 0.13
C GLY A 247 -17.00 7.10 1.04
N TYR A 248 -18.17 7.72 0.81
CA TYR A 248 -19.36 7.45 1.63
C TYR A 248 -19.78 5.99 1.64
N GLY A 249 -19.66 5.28 0.51
CA GLY A 249 -19.96 3.85 0.45
C GLY A 249 -18.88 3.00 1.11
N LEU A 250 -17.61 3.32 0.85
CA LEU A 250 -16.46 2.54 1.32
C LEU A 250 -16.23 2.66 2.83
N VAL A 251 -16.57 3.79 3.45
CA VAL A 251 -16.42 3.98 4.91
C VAL A 251 -17.64 3.48 5.70
N ASP A 252 -18.77 3.26 5.05
CA ASP A 252 -19.99 2.78 5.72
C ASP A 252 -20.16 1.25 5.60
N SER A 253 -19.74 0.67 4.48
CA SER A 253 -19.91 -0.75 4.19
C SER A 253 -18.57 -1.49 4.18
N PRO A 254 -18.28 -2.33 5.19
CA PRO A 254 -17.06 -3.14 5.19
C PRO A 254 -17.06 -4.16 4.04
N VAL A 255 -18.22 -4.71 3.67
CA VAL A 255 -18.34 -5.62 2.51
C VAL A 255 -18.12 -4.87 1.20
N GLY A 256 -18.62 -3.63 1.10
CA GLY A 256 -18.34 -2.77 -0.05
C GLY A 256 -16.86 -2.43 -0.19
N LEU A 257 -16.19 -2.12 0.93
CA LEU A 257 -14.73 -1.94 0.96
C LEU A 257 -13.99 -3.22 0.58
N ALA A 258 -14.35 -4.37 1.16
CA ALA A 258 -13.73 -5.66 0.87
C ALA A 258 -13.80 -5.98 -0.62
N GLY A 259 -14.97 -5.84 -1.25
CA GLY A 259 -15.11 -6.06 -2.69
C GLY A 259 -14.26 -5.10 -3.53
N TRP A 260 -14.15 -3.83 -3.11
CA TRP A 260 -13.35 -2.82 -3.80
C TRP A 260 -11.84 -3.10 -3.80
N LEU A 261 -11.32 -3.71 -2.73
CA LEU A 261 -9.89 -4.06 -2.63
C LEU A 261 -9.59 -5.48 -3.13
N TYR A 262 -10.46 -6.45 -2.82
CA TYR A 262 -10.25 -7.88 -3.15
C TYR A 262 -10.16 -8.13 -4.66
N GLU A 263 -10.95 -7.41 -5.46
CA GLU A 263 -10.87 -7.49 -6.92
C GLU A 263 -9.48 -7.11 -7.45
N LYS A 264 -8.82 -6.12 -6.85
CA LYS A 264 -7.46 -5.71 -7.25
C LYS A 264 -6.40 -6.70 -6.81
N MET A 265 -6.59 -7.36 -5.66
CA MET A 265 -5.71 -8.45 -5.23
C MET A 265 -5.77 -9.60 -6.23
N TRP A 266 -6.94 -9.90 -6.80
CA TRP A 266 -7.06 -10.88 -7.88
C TRP A 266 -6.47 -10.36 -9.20
N ALA A 267 -6.76 -9.13 -9.61
CA ALA A 267 -6.35 -8.63 -10.92
C ALA A 267 -4.84 -8.38 -11.03
N TRP A 268 -4.17 -8.00 -9.92
CA TRP A 268 -2.81 -7.44 -9.97
C TRP A 268 -1.73 -8.30 -9.31
N THR A 269 -2.09 -9.47 -8.79
CA THR A 269 -1.11 -10.44 -8.28
C THR A 269 -0.84 -11.52 -9.32
N ASP A 270 0.32 -12.17 -9.23
CA ASP A 270 0.66 -13.33 -10.05
C ASP A 270 -0.02 -14.58 -9.48
N ASN A 271 -1.30 -14.76 -9.78
CA ASN A 271 -2.14 -15.85 -9.27
C ASN A 271 -2.73 -16.74 -10.38
N ASP A 272 -3.18 -17.94 -10.00
CA ASP A 272 -3.70 -18.97 -10.91
C ASP A 272 -5.25 -19.01 -10.96
N GLY A 273 -5.90 -17.88 -10.65
CA GLY A 273 -7.34 -17.70 -10.70
C GLY A 273 -7.99 -17.36 -9.36
N ALA A 274 -7.25 -17.41 -8.26
CA ALA A 274 -7.67 -16.93 -6.95
C ALA A 274 -6.58 -16.06 -6.30
N PRO A 275 -6.90 -14.91 -5.69
CA PRO A 275 -5.87 -14.07 -5.05
C PRO A 275 -5.10 -14.81 -3.94
N GLU A 276 -5.72 -15.82 -3.33
CA GLU A 276 -5.10 -16.70 -2.34
C GLU A 276 -3.91 -17.53 -2.85
N ASP A 277 -3.76 -17.71 -4.17
CA ASP A 277 -2.60 -18.42 -4.75
C ASP A 277 -1.31 -17.59 -4.59
N ALA A 278 -1.44 -16.26 -4.53
CA ALA A 278 -0.33 -15.32 -4.41
C ALA A 278 -0.21 -14.71 -3.00
N LEU A 279 -1.34 -14.49 -2.32
CA LEU A 279 -1.38 -13.78 -1.04
C LEU A 279 -2.07 -14.63 0.04
N SER A 280 -1.50 -14.68 1.25
CA SER A 280 -2.21 -15.32 2.36
C SER A 280 -3.48 -14.52 2.71
N ARG A 281 -4.55 -15.22 3.11
CA ARG A 281 -5.79 -14.55 3.57
C ARG A 281 -5.54 -13.60 4.73
N GLY A 282 -4.65 -13.98 5.66
CA GLY A 282 -4.26 -13.12 6.78
C GLY A 282 -3.65 -11.80 6.31
N ASP A 283 -2.70 -11.84 5.35
CA ASP A 283 -2.07 -10.63 4.82
C ASP A 283 -3.08 -9.73 4.08
N MET A 284 -4.01 -10.33 3.31
CA MET A 284 -5.08 -9.60 2.64
C MET A 284 -6.03 -8.92 3.63
N LEU A 285 -6.43 -9.64 4.69
CA LEU A 285 -7.34 -9.12 5.71
C LEU A 285 -6.67 -8.06 6.60
N ASP A 286 -5.40 -8.21 6.93
CA ASP A 286 -4.63 -7.18 7.64
C ASP A 286 -4.59 -5.88 6.85
N ASN A 287 -4.36 -5.96 5.53
CA ASN A 287 -4.39 -4.79 4.66
C ASN A 287 -5.80 -4.16 4.62
N LEU A 288 -6.85 -4.97 4.43
CA LEU A 288 -8.23 -4.50 4.44
C LEU A 288 -8.61 -3.80 5.76
N MET A 289 -8.21 -4.38 6.89
CA MET A 289 -8.48 -3.81 8.21
C MET A 289 -7.82 -2.46 8.42
N LEU A 290 -6.62 -2.27 7.87
CA LEU A 290 -5.93 -0.98 7.93
C LEU A 290 -6.62 0.12 7.10
N TYR A 291 -7.43 -0.25 6.11
CA TYR A 291 -8.30 0.70 5.41
C TYR A 291 -9.61 0.97 6.16
N TRP A 292 -10.14 -0.04 6.85
CA TRP A 292 -11.42 0.06 7.57
C TRP A 292 -11.31 0.88 8.87
N LEU A 293 -10.28 0.63 9.68
CA LEU A 293 -10.06 1.22 11.01
C LEU A 293 -9.44 2.64 10.93
#